data_AF-A0A7Y4L828-F1
#
_entry.id   AF-A0A7Y4L828-F1
#
_cell.length_a   1.000
_cell.length_b   1.000
_cell.length_c   1.000
_cell.angle_alpha   90.00
_cell.angle_beta   90.00
_cell.angle_gamma   90.00
#
_symmetry.space_group_name_H-M   'P 1'
#
loop_
_entity.id
_entity.type
_entity.pdbx_description
1 polymer ?
#
loop_
_entity_poly.entity_id
_entity_poly.type
_entity_poly.pdbx_seq_one_letter_code
_entity_poly.pdbx_strand_id
1 'polypeptide(L)'
;MSGLLSDPRARLGICVLAIAAVGGLAVVTQPKKPDVSPTAAAQSPARSVVNRAALACPALTAGKQTAVVNAVAPTLPEGTPTAAGEEQPLSITPLGKDPAPVGSVLVRNKIAATTPSAQPKTLSIVGTGPLAAGTVGTSTATATTGANQGMASAPCQAPGSDFWFVGASTANDRRDVLTLTNLDSVNAAVNVTIFSNKGQLELPATRGIVVAAHSTTEVFLGQFARSQKDLALHVESTGGRVAPALRSNAAKADKSPGGVDWIGPSAAPANKVFVPAVAPGAGARTLIVANPTDLQATIGVTVNGPNGPFKPAGQESVRLPAGAVVAIPLQVVLKGDASAISLTSDQPITASVRMVDKSGEDFASTGSSDPLRGPGYVVLPPHAQPATLQLTALEKPASLKLELRDASGKVLQTRTVDVSGGTTVPIQLKAQTKPTYLTVEQTRGSLIAGVTLTPPAKADSDAVAQMAAWPLNTSLVFRAQLGAQPDVRAALGN
;
A
#
# COMPACT_ATOMS: atom_id res chain seq x y z
N MET A 1 -36.38 74.30 19.39
CA MET A 1 -35.33 74.12 18.35
C MET A 1 -35.97 73.59 17.07
N SER A 2 -36.92 74.35 16.53
CA SER A 2 -37.90 73.86 15.53
C SER A 2 -37.99 74.81 14.33
N GLY A 3 -36.84 75.26 13.84
CA GLY A 3 -36.75 76.18 12.69
C GLY A 3 -35.67 75.82 11.67
N LEU A 4 -34.86 74.78 11.92
CA LEU A 4 -33.76 74.39 11.02
C LEU A 4 -34.16 73.38 9.92
N LEU A 5 -35.36 72.78 10.00
CA LEU A 5 -35.82 71.72 9.08
C LEU A 5 -36.87 72.18 8.06
N SER A 6 -37.23 73.47 8.05
CA SER A 6 -38.22 74.08 7.14
C SER A 6 -37.61 74.82 5.95
N ASP A 7 -36.28 74.98 5.90
CA ASP A 7 -35.60 75.59 4.75
C ASP A 7 -35.27 74.53 3.67
N PRO A 8 -35.78 74.66 2.44
CA PRO A 8 -35.49 73.73 1.35
C PRO A 8 -33.99 73.64 1.01
N ARG A 9 -33.18 74.68 1.29
CA ARG A 9 -31.73 74.66 1.09
C ARG A 9 -31.02 73.81 2.14
N ALA A 10 -31.52 73.81 3.38
CA ALA A 10 -31.01 72.94 4.44
C ALA A 10 -31.32 71.46 4.18
N ARG A 11 -32.51 71.16 3.60
CA ARG A 11 -32.88 69.81 3.18
C ARG A 11 -32.01 69.30 2.03
N LEU A 12 -31.70 70.16 1.05
CA LEU A 12 -30.81 69.81 -0.04
C LEU A 12 -29.38 69.52 0.47
N GLY A 13 -28.88 70.35 1.40
CA GLY A 13 -27.57 70.15 2.02
C GLY A 13 -27.45 68.85 2.80
N ILE A 14 -28.49 68.48 3.56
CA ILE A 14 -28.53 67.21 4.30
C ILE A 14 -28.61 66.00 3.34
N CYS A 15 -29.39 66.10 2.26
CA CYS A 15 -29.44 65.03 1.25
C CYS A 15 -28.10 64.86 0.51
N VAL A 16 -27.41 65.95 0.16
CA VAL A 16 -26.09 65.89 -0.49
C VAL A 16 -25.03 65.31 0.45
N LEU A 17 -25.06 65.67 1.74
CA LEU A 17 -24.16 65.08 2.75
C LEU A 17 -24.44 63.58 2.99
N ALA A 18 -25.71 63.16 2.99
CA ALA A 18 -26.07 61.75 3.12
C ALA A 18 -25.63 60.92 1.89
N ILE A 19 -25.80 61.45 0.67
CA ILE A 19 -25.34 60.79 -0.57
C ILE A 19 -23.81 60.74 -0.64
N ALA A 20 -23.11 61.79 -0.18
CA ALA A 20 -21.65 61.80 -0.08
C ALA A 20 -21.12 60.80 0.96
N ALA A 21 -21.80 60.64 2.10
CA ALA A 21 -21.43 59.64 3.12
C ALA A 21 -21.66 58.20 2.63
N VAL A 22 -22.74 57.95 1.89
CA VAL A 22 -23.02 56.62 1.29
C VAL A 22 -22.09 56.33 0.11
N GLY A 23 -21.75 57.33 -0.71
CA GLY A 23 -20.76 57.21 -1.78
C GLY A 23 -19.33 57.01 -1.24
N GLY A 24 -18.98 57.67 -0.12
CA GLY A 24 -17.70 57.50 0.56
C GLY A 24 -17.52 56.11 1.19
N LEU A 25 -18.57 55.55 1.79
CA LEU A 25 -18.54 54.17 2.29
C LEU A 25 -18.42 53.14 1.15
N ALA A 26 -19.07 53.37 0.01
CA ALA A 26 -18.98 52.48 -1.15
C ALA A 26 -17.59 52.47 -1.84
N VAL A 27 -16.79 53.51 -1.66
CA VAL A 27 -15.40 53.59 -2.17
C VAL A 27 -14.40 52.91 -1.23
N VAL A 28 -14.67 52.89 0.09
CA VAL A 28 -13.80 52.23 1.08
C VAL A 28 -14.05 50.72 1.19
N THR A 29 -15.23 50.23 0.80
CA THR A 29 -15.58 48.80 0.83
C THR A 29 -15.63 48.15 -0.55
N GLN A 30 -14.89 48.65 -1.56
CA GLN A 30 -14.78 47.89 -2.82
C GLN A 30 -14.11 46.53 -2.51
N PRO A 31 -14.81 45.40 -2.62
CA PRO A 31 -14.12 44.11 -2.63
C PRO A 31 -13.15 44.18 -3.80
N LYS A 32 -11.87 43.91 -3.52
CA LYS A 32 -10.83 43.77 -4.54
C LYS A 32 -11.45 42.93 -5.67
N LYS A 33 -11.58 43.51 -6.89
CA LYS A 33 -12.07 42.75 -8.05
C LYS A 33 -11.34 41.42 -8.05
N PRO A 34 -12.03 40.26 -8.06
CA PRO A 34 -11.35 38.98 -8.17
C PRO A 34 -10.44 39.07 -9.39
N ASP A 35 -9.14 38.94 -9.14
CA ASP A 35 -8.14 38.96 -10.19
C ASP A 35 -8.30 37.64 -10.95
N VAL A 36 -9.06 37.67 -12.04
CA VAL A 36 -9.29 36.51 -12.91
C VAL A 36 -8.15 36.35 -13.92
N SER A 37 -7.02 37.03 -13.69
CA SER A 37 -5.79 36.80 -14.46
C SER A 37 -5.35 35.34 -14.28
N PRO A 38 -5.18 34.55 -15.35
CA PRO A 38 -4.71 33.16 -15.31
C PRO A 38 -3.31 32.97 -14.71
N THR A 39 -2.67 34.05 -14.25
CA THR A 39 -1.28 34.10 -13.81
C THR A 39 -1.13 34.20 -12.28
N ALA A 40 -2.22 34.27 -11.52
CA ALA A 40 -2.21 34.40 -10.06
C ALA A 40 -2.71 33.14 -9.31
N ALA A 41 -2.26 31.94 -9.70
CA ALA A 41 -2.18 30.77 -8.82
C ALA A 41 -1.39 29.62 -9.46
N ALA A 42 -0.23 29.90 -10.05
CA ALA A 42 0.84 28.89 -10.10
C ALA A 42 1.62 28.96 -8.77
N GLN A 43 0.92 28.86 -7.63
CA GLN A 43 1.60 28.46 -6.41
C GLN A 43 2.06 27.03 -6.67
N SER A 44 3.37 26.82 -6.81
CA SER A 44 3.96 25.49 -6.73
C SER A 44 3.24 24.73 -5.61
N PRO A 45 2.75 23.49 -5.84
CA PRO A 45 1.93 22.78 -4.87
C PRO A 45 2.59 22.89 -3.50
N ALA A 46 1.89 23.51 -2.55
CA ALA A 46 2.42 23.75 -1.21
C ALA A 46 2.81 22.38 -0.64
N ARG A 47 4.11 22.14 -0.44
CA ARG A 47 4.59 20.86 0.09
C ARG A 47 4.04 20.70 1.50
N SER A 48 3.09 19.78 1.67
CA SER A 48 2.52 19.47 2.98
C SER A 48 3.60 18.85 3.88
N VAL A 49 3.76 19.39 5.08
CA VAL A 49 4.66 18.84 6.09
C VAL A 49 3.93 17.75 6.86
N VAL A 50 4.46 16.53 6.83
CA VAL A 50 3.90 15.42 7.61
C VAL A 50 4.43 15.50 9.04
N ASN A 51 3.54 15.82 9.98
CA ASN A 51 3.84 15.94 11.41
C ASN A 51 3.56 14.66 12.20
N ARG A 52 2.74 13.74 11.65
CA ARG A 52 2.41 12.45 12.25
C ARG A 52 2.17 11.40 11.17
N ALA A 53 2.71 10.21 11.39
CA ALA A 53 2.46 9.01 10.61
C ALA A 53 2.00 7.89 11.55
N ALA A 54 1.01 7.12 11.13
CA ALA A 54 0.50 5.97 11.86
C ALA A 54 0.32 4.80 10.89
N LEU A 55 0.85 3.63 11.24
CA LEU A 55 0.73 2.40 10.46
C LEU A 55 0.23 1.27 11.36
N ALA A 56 -0.64 0.40 10.84
CA ALA A 56 -1.05 -0.82 11.51
C ALA A 56 -0.25 -2.02 10.98
N CYS A 57 0.33 -2.77 11.89
CA CYS A 57 1.08 -3.98 11.59
C CYS A 57 0.23 -5.20 11.93
N PRO A 58 -0.17 -6.00 10.92
CA PRO A 58 -1.00 -7.16 11.16
C PRO A 58 -0.21 -8.26 11.89
N ALA A 59 -0.93 -9.14 12.58
CA ALA A 59 -0.34 -10.22 13.37
C ALA A 59 -1.06 -11.54 13.13
N LEU A 60 -0.31 -12.64 13.14
CA LEU A 60 -0.88 -13.98 13.23
C LEU A 60 -1.23 -14.26 14.70
N THR A 61 -2.48 -14.03 15.08
CA THR A 61 -2.95 -14.06 16.48
C THR A 61 -3.16 -15.48 17.05
N ALA A 62 -3.11 -16.51 16.20
CA ALA A 62 -3.32 -17.90 16.58
C ALA A 62 -2.30 -18.82 15.90
N GLY A 63 -1.97 -19.94 16.54
CA GLY A 63 -0.99 -20.93 16.06
C GLY A 63 0.36 -20.87 16.78
N LYS A 64 1.30 -21.73 16.36
CA LYS A 64 2.70 -21.67 16.78
C LYS A 64 3.48 -20.87 15.73
N GLN A 65 4.07 -19.75 16.14
CA GLN A 65 4.90 -18.90 15.30
C GLN A 65 5.82 -18.04 16.17
N THR A 66 6.76 -17.36 15.54
CA THR A 66 7.52 -16.25 16.12
C THR A 66 7.34 -15.05 15.20
N ALA A 67 7.00 -13.89 15.75
CA ALA A 67 6.85 -12.67 14.96
C ALA A 67 7.65 -11.49 15.50
N VAL A 68 8.03 -10.60 14.59
CA VAL A 68 8.74 -9.35 14.84
C VAL A 68 8.13 -8.22 14.00
N VAL A 69 8.15 -7.01 14.52
CA VAL A 69 7.84 -5.80 13.75
C VAL A 69 9.09 -4.93 13.70
N ASN A 70 9.45 -4.48 12.51
CA ASN A 70 10.57 -3.57 12.27
C ASN A 70 10.04 -2.27 11.64
N ALA A 71 10.53 -1.13 12.11
CA ALA A 71 10.07 0.19 11.69
C ALA A 71 11.23 1.17 11.55
N VAL A 72 11.13 2.09 10.60
CA VAL A 72 12.16 3.12 10.36
C VAL A 72 11.52 4.40 9.84
N ALA A 73 12.08 5.53 10.26
CA ALA A 73 11.97 6.78 9.51
C ALA A 73 13.20 6.85 8.58
N PRO A 74 13.07 6.60 7.26
CA PRO A 74 14.20 6.41 6.35
C PRO A 74 14.81 7.75 5.91
N THR A 75 15.95 7.71 5.21
CA THR A 75 16.54 8.92 4.61
C THR A 75 15.56 9.48 3.59
N LEU A 76 15.33 10.80 3.65
CA LEU A 76 14.51 11.50 2.67
C LEU A 76 15.41 12.15 1.62
N PRO A 77 14.93 12.26 0.35
CA PRO A 77 15.52 13.12 -0.65
C PRO A 77 15.82 14.52 -0.12
N GLU A 78 16.89 15.11 -0.65
CA GLU A 78 17.31 16.46 -0.29
C GLU A 78 16.19 17.49 -0.51
N GLY A 79 16.03 18.41 0.43
CA GLY A 79 14.98 19.43 0.39
C GLY A 79 13.56 18.91 0.69
N THR A 80 13.38 17.65 1.11
CA THR A 80 12.09 17.18 1.62
C THR A 80 11.80 17.86 2.96
N PRO A 81 10.70 18.62 3.09
CA PRO A 81 10.39 19.30 4.35
C PRO A 81 9.97 18.28 5.41
N THR A 82 10.60 18.38 6.59
CA THR A 82 10.23 17.65 7.80
C THR A 82 9.60 18.60 8.81
N ALA A 83 8.74 18.09 9.69
CA ALA A 83 8.19 18.90 10.77
C ALA A 83 9.31 19.36 11.70
N ALA A 84 9.31 20.64 12.06
CA ALA A 84 10.16 21.19 13.11
C ALA A 84 9.66 20.74 14.49
N GLY A 85 10.57 20.74 15.47
CA GLY A 85 10.27 20.37 16.85
C GLY A 85 11.23 19.32 17.39
N GLU A 86 11.10 19.02 18.68
CA GLU A 86 11.89 17.97 19.32
C GLU A 86 11.54 16.59 18.75
N GLU A 87 12.55 15.76 18.52
CA GLU A 87 12.35 14.37 18.13
C GLU A 87 11.61 13.66 19.27
N GLN A 88 10.42 13.16 18.95
CA GLN A 88 9.75 12.15 19.76
C GLN A 88 10.07 10.80 19.14
N PRO A 89 10.25 9.75 19.95
CA PRO A 89 10.67 8.46 19.43
C PRO A 89 9.61 7.89 18.48
N LEU A 90 10.06 7.44 17.31
CA LEU A 90 9.28 6.52 16.49
C LEU A 90 9.03 5.28 17.34
N SER A 91 7.76 4.97 17.58
CA SER A 91 7.35 3.98 18.58
C SER A 91 6.50 2.89 17.94
N ILE A 92 6.70 1.65 18.41
CA ILE A 92 5.91 0.48 18.09
C ILE A 92 5.14 0.09 19.35
N THR A 93 3.81 0.14 19.30
CA THR A 93 2.95 -0.07 20.47
C THR A 93 1.86 -1.10 20.17
N PRO A 94 1.42 -1.91 21.14
CA PRO A 94 0.15 -2.65 21.04
C PRO A 94 -1.03 -1.70 20.80
N LEU A 95 -2.15 -2.23 20.31
CA LEU A 95 -3.41 -1.47 20.32
C LEU A 95 -3.99 -1.37 21.74
N GLY A 96 -4.75 -0.31 22.00
CA GLY A 96 -5.41 -0.05 23.27
C GLY A 96 -5.25 1.40 23.72
N LYS A 97 -5.77 1.69 24.91
CA LYS A 97 -5.62 3.01 25.55
C LYS A 97 -4.27 3.08 26.26
N ASP A 98 -3.46 4.07 25.90
CA ASP A 98 -2.15 4.38 26.49
C ASP A 98 -1.18 3.19 26.67
N PRO A 99 -0.93 2.40 25.61
CA PRO A 99 -0.05 1.24 25.67
C PRO A 99 1.43 1.65 25.72
N ALA A 100 2.23 0.94 26.53
CA ALA A 100 3.68 1.11 26.54
C ALA A 100 4.33 0.66 25.21
N PRO A 101 5.33 1.39 24.68
CA PRO A 101 6.08 0.94 23.51
C PRO A 101 6.82 -0.38 23.75
N VAL A 102 6.75 -1.28 22.78
CA VAL A 102 7.47 -2.57 22.73
C VAL A 102 8.65 -2.56 21.76
N GLY A 103 8.90 -1.40 21.14
CA GLY A 103 10.06 -1.07 20.32
C GLY A 103 10.05 0.42 20.03
N SER A 104 11.20 1.08 20.03
CA SER A 104 11.26 2.52 19.76
C SER A 104 12.65 2.95 19.29
N VAL A 105 12.71 4.07 18.57
CA VAL A 105 13.97 4.71 18.20
C VAL A 105 13.79 6.21 18.07
N LEU A 106 14.78 6.97 18.56
CA LEU A 106 14.75 8.43 18.51
C LEU A 106 15.44 9.01 17.26
N VAL A 107 16.28 8.21 16.60
CA VAL A 107 17.16 8.70 15.55
C VAL A 107 16.65 8.23 14.19
N ARG A 108 16.48 9.17 13.26
CA ARG A 108 16.20 8.86 11.84
C ARG A 108 17.25 7.86 11.30
N ASN A 109 16.85 7.03 10.34
CA ASN A 109 17.69 6.01 9.70
C ASN A 109 18.05 4.80 10.55
N LYS A 110 17.69 4.76 11.83
CA LYS A 110 17.84 3.56 12.66
C LYS A 110 16.54 2.77 12.67
N ILE A 111 16.64 1.45 12.64
CA ILE A 111 15.47 0.56 12.70
C ILE A 111 15.09 0.35 14.17
N ALA A 112 13.86 0.69 14.54
CA ALA A 112 13.23 0.16 15.74
C ALA A 112 12.74 -1.27 15.47
N ALA A 113 12.93 -2.17 16.41
CA ALA A 113 12.47 -3.55 16.31
C ALA A 113 11.81 -3.98 17.62
N THR A 114 10.80 -4.82 17.52
CA THR A 114 10.25 -5.52 18.69
C THR A 114 11.11 -6.72 19.05
N THR A 115 11.05 -7.15 20.30
CA THR A 115 11.52 -8.50 20.65
C THR A 115 10.67 -9.55 19.91
N PRO A 116 11.26 -10.68 19.47
CA PRO A 116 10.50 -11.79 18.93
C PRO A 116 9.42 -12.27 19.90
N SER A 117 8.19 -12.43 19.43
CA SER A 117 7.05 -12.87 20.25
C SER A 117 6.39 -14.12 19.67
N ALA A 118 6.12 -15.09 20.54
CA ALA A 118 5.35 -16.29 20.19
C ALA A 118 3.83 -16.08 20.24
N GLN A 119 3.38 -14.96 20.82
CA GLN A 119 1.97 -14.57 20.94
C GLN A 119 1.83 -13.13 20.43
N PRO A 120 2.02 -12.92 19.12
CA PRO A 120 2.03 -11.57 18.59
C PRO A 120 0.62 -10.97 18.59
N LYS A 121 0.57 -9.67 18.85
CA LYS A 121 -0.64 -8.85 18.79
C LYS A 121 -0.51 -7.91 17.61
N THR A 122 -1.63 -7.42 17.08
CA THR A 122 -1.61 -6.28 16.15
C THR A 122 -0.92 -5.10 16.84
N LEU A 123 0.03 -4.48 16.14
CA LEU A 123 0.79 -3.33 16.65
C LEU A 123 0.51 -2.10 15.79
N SER A 124 0.75 -0.92 16.36
CA SER A 124 0.80 0.33 15.64
C SER A 124 2.24 0.86 15.62
N ILE A 125 2.65 1.46 14.51
CA ILE A 125 3.87 2.27 14.40
C ILE A 125 3.44 3.72 14.36
N VAL A 126 4.01 4.56 15.23
CA VAL A 126 3.76 5.99 15.26
C VAL A 126 5.08 6.74 15.11
N GLY A 127 5.15 7.56 14.06
CA GLY A 127 6.21 8.56 13.90
C GLY A 127 5.63 9.96 14.06
N THR A 128 6.31 10.83 14.80
CA THR A 128 5.88 12.21 15.06
C THR A 128 7.01 13.20 14.80
N GLY A 129 6.66 14.45 14.49
CA GLY A 129 7.63 15.52 14.28
C GLY A 129 8.66 15.15 13.19
N PRO A 130 9.97 15.33 13.45
CA PRO A 130 11.01 15.03 12.48
C PRO A 130 11.08 13.56 12.04
N LEU A 131 10.45 12.60 12.72
CA LEU A 131 10.44 11.19 12.34
C LEU A 131 9.17 10.74 11.61
N ALA A 132 8.13 11.58 11.52
CA ALA A 132 6.87 11.19 10.89
C ALA A 132 7.04 10.94 9.38
N ALA A 133 7.70 11.87 8.69
CA ALA A 133 7.86 11.81 7.24
C ALA A 133 8.66 10.56 6.80
N GLY A 134 8.02 9.75 5.96
CA GLY A 134 8.58 8.55 5.34
C GLY A 134 8.52 7.31 6.20
N THR A 135 7.92 7.37 7.40
CA THR A 135 7.78 6.22 8.30
C THR A 135 7.22 5.02 7.55
N VAL A 136 7.94 3.91 7.60
CA VAL A 136 7.54 2.61 7.08
C VAL A 136 7.89 1.52 8.09
N GLY A 137 7.22 0.37 7.98
CA GLY A 137 7.58 -0.81 8.73
C GLY A 137 7.04 -2.07 8.10
N THR A 138 7.49 -3.20 8.63
CA THR A 138 7.13 -4.54 8.15
C THR A 138 6.87 -5.42 9.37
N SER A 139 5.74 -6.14 9.34
CA SER A 139 5.44 -7.24 10.25
C SER A 139 5.89 -8.54 9.60
N THR A 140 6.59 -9.39 10.33
CA THR A 140 7.04 -10.70 9.83
C THR A 140 6.81 -11.76 10.89
N ALA A 141 6.16 -12.85 10.49
CA ALA A 141 5.98 -14.04 11.30
C ALA A 141 6.54 -15.26 10.56
N THR A 142 7.23 -16.12 11.29
CA THR A 142 7.71 -17.40 10.78
C THR A 142 7.23 -18.51 11.70
N ALA A 143 6.92 -19.67 11.12
CA ALA A 143 6.61 -20.86 11.88
C ALA A 143 7.23 -22.07 11.23
N THR A 144 7.75 -22.97 12.05
CA THR A 144 8.38 -24.20 11.57
C THR A 144 7.42 -25.36 11.47
N THR A 145 6.25 -25.27 12.11
CA THR A 145 5.26 -26.36 12.18
C THR A 145 3.84 -25.80 12.28
N GLY A 146 2.85 -26.68 12.08
CA GLY A 146 1.43 -26.35 12.22
C GLY A 146 0.85 -25.59 11.03
N ALA A 147 -0.38 -25.12 11.16
CA ALA A 147 -1.12 -24.50 10.07
C ALA A 147 -0.54 -23.17 9.53
N ASN A 148 0.43 -22.58 10.27
CA ASN A 148 1.15 -21.38 9.88
C ASN A 148 2.56 -21.68 9.36
N GLN A 149 2.95 -22.96 9.19
CA GLN A 149 4.28 -23.31 8.69
C GLN A 149 4.60 -22.51 7.41
N GLY A 150 5.77 -21.88 7.39
CA GLY A 150 6.18 -20.93 6.34
C GLY A 150 6.51 -19.55 6.91
N MET A 151 6.41 -18.54 6.05
CA MET A 151 6.66 -17.13 6.39
C MET A 151 5.51 -16.23 5.93
N ALA A 152 4.92 -15.48 6.87
CA ALA A 152 4.00 -14.39 6.55
C ALA A 152 4.67 -13.04 6.76
N SER A 153 4.71 -12.19 5.74
CA SER A 153 5.31 -10.87 5.86
C SER A 153 4.53 -9.82 5.09
N ALA A 154 4.29 -8.67 5.73
CA ALA A 154 3.58 -7.56 5.12
C ALA A 154 4.17 -6.21 5.54
N PRO A 155 4.25 -5.23 4.63
CA PRO A 155 4.39 -3.84 5.03
C PRO A 155 3.24 -3.45 5.96
N CYS A 156 3.53 -2.69 7.02
CA CYS A 156 2.50 -2.14 7.89
C CYS A 156 1.71 -1.06 7.13
N GLN A 157 0.39 -1.11 7.26
CA GLN A 157 -0.54 -0.38 6.40
C GLN A 157 -0.96 0.94 7.04
N ALA A 158 -0.92 2.03 6.28
CA ALA A 158 -1.53 3.28 6.71
C ALA A 158 -3.06 3.18 6.69
N PRO A 159 -3.78 3.69 7.71
CA PRO A 159 -5.23 3.76 7.69
C PRO A 159 -5.76 4.60 6.51
N GLY A 160 -6.85 4.14 5.91
CA GLY A 160 -7.51 4.77 4.78
C GLY A 160 -8.96 4.31 4.67
N SER A 161 -9.54 4.55 3.51
CA SER A 161 -10.98 4.40 3.22
C SER A 161 -11.27 3.49 2.03
N ASP A 162 -10.31 3.25 1.14
CA ASP A 162 -10.49 2.42 -0.06
C ASP A 162 -9.29 1.48 -0.23
N PHE A 163 -9.57 0.18 -0.29
CA PHE A 163 -8.55 -0.84 -0.47
C PHE A 163 -9.04 -1.97 -1.38
N TRP A 164 -8.16 -2.43 -2.25
CA TRP A 164 -8.38 -3.59 -3.09
C TRP A 164 -7.47 -4.73 -2.69
N PHE A 165 -7.99 -5.94 -2.62
CA PHE A 165 -7.21 -7.16 -2.47
C PHE A 165 -7.61 -8.15 -3.55
N VAL A 166 -6.65 -8.76 -4.23
CA VAL A 166 -6.90 -9.72 -5.32
C VAL A 166 -6.18 -11.02 -5.02
N GLY A 167 -6.86 -12.15 -5.18
CA GLY A 167 -6.32 -13.50 -4.96
C GLY A 167 -6.67 -14.13 -3.61
N ALA A 168 -7.72 -13.62 -2.97
CA ALA A 168 -8.32 -14.29 -1.80
C ALA A 168 -8.99 -15.61 -2.22
N SER A 169 -9.30 -16.49 -1.29
CA SER A 169 -9.95 -17.76 -1.57
C SER A 169 -10.69 -18.30 -0.36
N THR A 170 -11.78 -19.01 -0.62
CA THR A 170 -12.57 -19.77 0.36
C THR A 170 -12.73 -21.23 -0.07
N ALA A 171 -11.88 -21.68 -1.00
CA ALA A 171 -11.75 -23.07 -1.38
C ALA A 171 -11.21 -23.93 -0.22
N ASN A 172 -11.41 -25.24 -0.29
CA ASN A 172 -11.12 -26.14 0.85
C ASN A 172 -9.64 -26.19 1.25
N ASP A 173 -8.75 -25.79 0.35
CA ASP A 173 -7.30 -25.69 0.52
C ASP A 173 -6.85 -24.31 1.03
N ARG A 174 -7.79 -23.40 1.31
CA ARG A 174 -7.52 -22.01 1.67
C ARG A 174 -8.39 -21.55 2.83
N ARG A 175 -7.77 -20.83 3.77
CA ARG A 175 -8.48 -20.15 4.87
C ARG A 175 -8.04 -18.71 4.91
N ASP A 176 -8.87 -17.85 4.33
CA ASP A 176 -8.57 -16.43 4.20
C ASP A 176 -9.39 -15.62 5.20
N VAL A 177 -8.71 -14.67 5.86
CA VAL A 177 -9.28 -13.84 6.94
C VAL A 177 -8.89 -12.40 6.68
N LEU A 178 -9.89 -11.53 6.55
CA LEU A 178 -9.69 -10.09 6.45
C LEU A 178 -9.64 -9.51 7.87
N THR A 179 -8.52 -8.90 8.22
CA THR A 179 -8.29 -8.22 9.49
C THR A 179 -8.46 -6.72 9.27
N LEU A 180 -9.43 -6.11 9.94
CA LEU A 180 -9.69 -4.67 9.89
C LEU A 180 -9.18 -4.02 11.17
N THR A 181 -8.15 -3.17 11.06
CA THR A 181 -7.58 -2.48 12.23
C THR A 181 -7.97 -1.00 12.22
N ASN A 182 -8.54 -0.51 13.31
CA ASN A 182 -8.84 0.90 13.51
C ASN A 182 -7.84 1.49 14.52
N LEU A 183 -6.99 2.41 14.06
CA LEU A 183 -6.02 3.11 14.91
C LEU A 183 -6.59 4.39 15.53
N ASP A 184 -7.74 4.86 15.04
CA ASP A 184 -8.35 6.12 15.44
C ASP A 184 -9.18 5.94 16.73
N SER A 185 -9.52 7.06 17.37
CA SER A 185 -10.24 7.12 18.64
C SER A 185 -11.77 7.07 18.50
N VAL A 186 -12.27 6.92 17.27
CA VAL A 186 -13.70 6.80 16.94
C VAL A 186 -13.93 5.51 16.16
N ASN A 187 -15.13 4.95 16.26
CA ASN A 187 -15.48 3.74 15.52
C ASN A 187 -15.46 4.00 14.01
N ALA A 188 -15.08 2.98 13.25
CA ALA A 188 -15.19 2.98 11.80
C ALA A 188 -16.30 2.03 11.34
N ALA A 189 -16.89 2.30 10.18
CA ALA A 189 -17.91 1.46 9.55
C ALA A 189 -17.47 1.05 8.14
N VAL A 190 -17.35 -0.25 7.90
CA VAL A 190 -16.72 -0.80 6.70
C VAL A 190 -17.69 -1.66 5.89
N ASN A 191 -17.69 -1.48 4.58
CA ASN A 191 -18.31 -2.36 3.60
C ASN A 191 -17.24 -3.19 2.89
N VAL A 192 -17.53 -4.47 2.65
CA VAL A 192 -16.66 -5.35 1.88
C VAL A 192 -17.46 -5.96 0.73
N THR A 193 -17.12 -5.55 -0.50
CA THR A 193 -17.66 -6.13 -1.73
C THR A 193 -16.74 -7.25 -2.20
N ILE A 194 -17.30 -8.40 -2.57
CA ILE A 194 -16.54 -9.59 -2.96
C ILE A 194 -16.90 -9.98 -4.39
N PHE A 195 -15.90 -10.12 -5.25
CA PHE A 195 -16.01 -10.55 -6.63
C PHE A 195 -15.46 -11.97 -6.78
N SER A 196 -16.19 -12.82 -7.50
CA SER A 196 -15.80 -14.19 -7.83
C SER A 196 -15.65 -14.37 -9.32
N ASN A 197 -15.26 -15.56 -9.78
CA ASN A 197 -15.27 -15.89 -11.20
C ASN A 197 -16.69 -15.95 -11.81
N LYS A 198 -17.74 -15.93 -11.00
CA LYS A 198 -19.15 -15.92 -11.43
C LYS A 198 -19.81 -14.54 -11.33
N GLY A 199 -19.05 -13.51 -11.02
CA GLY A 199 -19.56 -12.16 -10.77
C GLY A 199 -19.47 -11.74 -9.30
N GLN A 200 -20.03 -10.57 -9.00
CA GLN A 200 -20.11 -10.03 -7.65
C GLN A 200 -21.02 -10.92 -6.78
N LEU A 201 -20.60 -11.16 -5.54
CA LEU A 201 -21.37 -11.90 -4.56
C LEU A 201 -22.26 -10.94 -3.77
N GLU A 202 -23.56 -11.23 -3.74
CA GLU A 202 -24.52 -10.48 -2.93
C GLU A 202 -24.49 -10.96 -1.47
N LEU A 203 -23.75 -10.23 -0.64
CA LEU A 203 -23.50 -10.59 0.75
C LEU A 203 -23.88 -9.43 1.69
N PRO A 204 -25.15 -9.32 2.12
CA PRO A 204 -25.59 -8.24 3.01
C PRO A 204 -24.81 -8.18 4.34
N ALA A 205 -24.35 -9.33 4.84
CA ALA A 205 -23.62 -9.45 6.10
C ALA A 205 -22.20 -8.87 6.07
N THR A 206 -21.68 -8.49 4.90
CA THR A 206 -20.37 -7.84 4.76
C THR A 206 -20.46 -6.31 4.65
N ARG A 207 -21.64 -5.73 4.90
CA ARG A 207 -21.88 -4.28 4.93
C ARG A 207 -22.00 -3.76 6.35
N GLY A 208 -21.53 -2.54 6.59
CA GLY A 208 -21.67 -1.84 7.88
C GLY A 208 -20.91 -2.51 9.03
N ILE A 209 -19.83 -3.24 8.75
CA ILE A 209 -18.99 -3.87 9.77
C ILE A 209 -18.39 -2.78 10.65
N VAL A 210 -18.75 -2.78 11.92
CA VAL A 210 -18.23 -1.81 12.89
C VAL A 210 -16.88 -2.26 13.41
N VAL A 211 -15.89 -1.39 13.30
CA VAL A 211 -14.55 -1.59 13.86
C VAL A 211 -14.35 -0.55 14.97
N ALA A 212 -14.37 -1.00 16.22
CA ALA A 212 -14.30 -0.10 17.37
C ALA A 212 -12.96 0.66 17.41
N ALA A 213 -12.96 1.83 18.05
CA ALA A 213 -11.75 2.62 18.28
C ALA A 213 -10.60 1.77 18.87
N HIS A 214 -9.38 1.97 18.37
CA HIS A 214 -8.17 1.27 18.83
C HIS A 214 -8.30 -0.26 18.89
N SER A 215 -9.03 -0.87 17.95
CA SER A 215 -9.33 -2.30 17.96
C SER A 215 -9.12 -2.95 16.60
N THR A 216 -9.20 -4.28 16.60
CA THR A 216 -9.12 -5.11 15.41
C THR A 216 -10.34 -6.02 15.31
N THR A 217 -10.93 -6.10 14.13
CA THR A 217 -12.03 -7.02 13.81
C THR A 217 -11.57 -8.01 12.73
N GLU A 218 -11.76 -9.31 12.96
CA GLU A 218 -11.46 -10.35 11.97
C GLU A 218 -12.75 -10.82 11.27
N VAL A 219 -12.70 -10.88 9.94
CA VAL A 219 -13.79 -11.32 9.06
C VAL A 219 -13.34 -12.58 8.34
N PHE A 220 -13.89 -13.73 8.75
CA PHE A 220 -13.57 -15.04 8.17
C PHE A 220 -14.36 -15.24 6.87
N LEU A 221 -13.70 -15.09 5.72
CA LEU A 221 -14.39 -15.04 4.42
C LEU A 221 -15.22 -16.30 4.12
N GLY A 222 -14.74 -17.47 4.57
CA GLY A 222 -15.43 -18.76 4.41
C GLY A 222 -16.78 -18.86 5.14
N GLN A 223 -17.08 -17.95 6.06
CA GLN A 223 -18.40 -17.88 6.71
C GLN A 223 -19.47 -17.25 5.79
N PHE A 224 -19.06 -16.41 4.84
CA PHE A 224 -19.96 -15.66 3.96
C PHE A 224 -19.98 -16.23 2.54
N ALA A 225 -18.81 -16.59 1.99
CA ALA A 225 -18.68 -17.17 0.67
C ALA A 225 -18.01 -18.53 0.79
N ARG A 226 -18.69 -19.61 0.39
CA ARG A 226 -18.13 -20.97 0.47
C ARG A 226 -17.60 -21.43 -0.87
N SER A 227 -16.48 -22.16 -0.82
CA SER A 227 -15.93 -22.91 -1.96
C SER A 227 -15.65 -22.04 -3.20
N GLN A 228 -15.26 -20.78 -2.99
CA GLN A 228 -14.85 -19.89 -4.07
C GLN A 228 -13.34 -19.89 -4.22
N LYS A 229 -12.86 -20.07 -5.44
CA LYS A 229 -11.45 -19.84 -5.80
C LYS A 229 -11.29 -18.43 -6.34
N ASP A 230 -10.12 -17.85 -6.11
CA ASP A 230 -9.67 -16.60 -6.71
C ASP A 230 -10.73 -15.48 -6.62
N LEU A 231 -10.78 -14.85 -5.46
CA LEU A 231 -11.65 -13.74 -5.13
C LEU A 231 -10.90 -12.41 -5.20
N ALA A 232 -11.65 -11.34 -5.47
CA ALA A 232 -11.21 -9.99 -5.21
C ALA A 232 -12.13 -9.31 -4.20
N LEU A 233 -11.56 -8.48 -3.34
CA LEU A 233 -12.25 -7.74 -2.29
C LEU A 233 -12.05 -6.24 -2.54
N HIS A 234 -13.12 -5.48 -2.43
CA HIS A 234 -13.09 -4.03 -2.27
C HIS A 234 -13.56 -3.70 -0.87
N VAL A 235 -12.68 -3.09 -0.08
CA VAL A 235 -12.92 -2.70 1.31
C VAL A 235 -13.08 -1.18 1.34
N GLU A 236 -14.30 -0.73 1.65
CA GLU A 236 -14.65 0.69 1.68
C GLU A 236 -15.07 1.11 3.09
N SER A 237 -14.41 2.10 3.67
CA SER A 237 -14.82 2.73 4.93
C SER A 237 -15.83 3.84 4.63
N THR A 238 -17.04 3.70 5.17
CA THR A 238 -18.12 4.71 5.06
C THR A 238 -18.11 5.73 6.20
N GLY A 239 -17.27 5.51 7.22
CA GLY A 239 -17.02 6.44 8.31
C GLY A 239 -15.77 6.02 9.07
N GLY A 240 -14.91 6.99 9.42
CA GLY A 240 -13.58 6.71 9.99
C GLY A 240 -12.61 6.07 8.98
N ARG A 241 -11.44 5.64 9.46
CA ARG A 241 -10.40 4.99 8.65
C ARG A 241 -10.05 3.63 9.22
N VAL A 242 -9.65 2.71 8.35
CA VAL A 242 -9.15 1.38 8.73
C VAL A 242 -7.87 1.06 7.97
N ALA A 243 -7.06 0.21 8.56
CA ALA A 243 -5.91 -0.43 7.93
C ALA A 243 -6.22 -1.93 7.78
N PRO A 244 -6.74 -2.36 6.62
CA PRO A 244 -7.04 -3.75 6.37
C PRO A 244 -5.77 -4.55 6.05
N ALA A 245 -5.77 -5.82 6.43
CA ALA A 245 -4.78 -6.82 6.01
C ALA A 245 -5.48 -8.15 5.74
N LEU A 246 -5.16 -8.81 4.63
CA LEU A 246 -5.81 -10.05 4.25
C LEU A 246 -4.85 -11.23 4.45
N ARG A 247 -5.09 -12.06 5.46
CA ARG A 247 -4.32 -13.28 5.68
C ARG A 247 -4.83 -14.39 4.78
N SER A 248 -3.93 -15.20 4.25
CA SER A 248 -4.24 -16.48 3.60
C SER A 248 -3.42 -17.60 4.22
N ASN A 249 -4.09 -18.66 4.70
CA ASN A 249 -3.44 -19.93 5.05
C ASN A 249 -3.74 -20.96 3.97
N ALA A 250 -2.71 -21.57 3.38
CA ALA A 250 -2.86 -22.59 2.36
C ALA A 250 -2.59 -24.00 2.91
N ALA A 251 -3.24 -24.99 2.31
CA ALA A 251 -3.02 -26.40 2.56
C ALA A 251 -2.78 -27.12 1.23
N LYS A 252 -1.96 -28.18 1.27
CA LYS A 252 -1.77 -29.11 0.16
C LYS A 252 -2.95 -30.08 0.04
N ALA A 253 -2.98 -30.84 -1.06
CA ALA A 253 -4.03 -31.83 -1.31
C ALA A 253 -4.14 -32.89 -0.20
N ASP A 254 -3.03 -33.24 0.44
CA ASP A 254 -2.95 -34.16 1.59
C ASP A 254 -3.29 -33.49 2.94
N LYS A 255 -3.72 -32.22 2.92
CA LYS A 255 -4.03 -31.36 4.08
C LYS A 255 -2.80 -30.96 4.91
N SER A 256 -1.59 -31.27 4.47
CA SER A 256 -0.39 -30.71 5.08
C SER A 256 -0.31 -29.19 4.82
N PRO A 257 0.37 -28.40 5.68
CA PRO A 257 0.51 -26.96 5.47
C PRO A 257 1.17 -26.63 4.13
N GLY A 258 0.63 -25.63 3.43
CA GLY A 258 1.15 -25.13 2.15
C GLY A 258 1.55 -23.66 2.20
N GLY A 259 1.92 -23.16 3.39
CA GLY A 259 2.31 -21.77 3.63
C GLY A 259 1.23 -20.92 4.29
N VAL A 260 1.66 -19.77 4.80
CA VAL A 260 0.81 -18.68 5.27
C VAL A 260 1.45 -17.37 4.83
N ASP A 261 0.66 -16.46 4.26
CA ASP A 261 1.16 -15.12 3.95
C ASP A 261 0.02 -14.10 3.98
N TRP A 262 0.39 -12.83 3.94
CA TRP A 262 -0.52 -11.71 3.75
C TRP A 262 -0.67 -11.40 2.27
N ILE A 263 -1.91 -11.37 1.81
CA ILE A 263 -2.24 -10.82 0.50
C ILE A 263 -2.14 -9.30 0.61
N GLY A 264 -1.10 -8.74 0.00
CA GLY A 264 -0.88 -7.30 -0.04
C GLY A 264 -2.00 -6.57 -0.80
N PRO A 265 -2.27 -5.29 -0.48
CA PRO A 265 -3.23 -4.49 -1.22
C PRO A 265 -2.75 -4.30 -2.67
N SER A 266 -3.71 -4.31 -3.58
CA SER A 266 -3.53 -3.95 -4.99
C SER A 266 -3.88 -2.48 -5.19
N ALA A 267 -3.25 -1.84 -6.17
CA ALA A 267 -3.62 -0.50 -6.62
C ALA A 267 -5.08 -0.47 -7.09
N ALA A 268 -5.70 0.72 -7.01
CA ALA A 268 -7.07 0.93 -7.44
C ALA A 268 -7.28 0.54 -8.92
N PRO A 269 -8.49 0.10 -9.31
CA PRO A 269 -8.77 -0.29 -10.67
C PRO A 269 -8.43 0.79 -11.70
N ALA A 270 -7.72 0.40 -12.77
CA ALA A 270 -7.27 1.30 -13.84
C ALA A 270 -7.18 0.56 -15.18
N ASN A 271 -7.14 1.32 -16.28
CA ASN A 271 -6.95 0.76 -17.63
C ASN A 271 -5.51 0.30 -17.92
N LYS A 272 -4.54 0.76 -17.11
CA LYS A 272 -3.14 0.30 -17.12
C LYS A 272 -2.77 -0.16 -15.72
N VAL A 273 -2.45 -1.44 -15.57
CA VAL A 273 -2.13 -2.05 -14.27
C VAL A 273 -0.77 -2.71 -14.35
N PHE A 274 0.02 -2.56 -13.29
CA PHE A 274 1.36 -3.12 -13.20
C PHE A 274 1.47 -3.97 -11.94
N VAL A 275 1.90 -5.22 -12.08
CA VAL A 275 2.16 -6.12 -10.96
C VAL A 275 3.68 -6.35 -10.86
N PRO A 276 4.35 -5.80 -9.84
CA PRO A 276 5.80 -5.93 -9.68
C PRO A 276 6.18 -7.27 -9.06
N ALA A 277 7.47 -7.59 -9.17
CA ALA A 277 8.13 -8.58 -8.32
C ALA A 277 7.53 -10.00 -8.40
N VAL A 278 7.31 -10.49 -9.62
CA VAL A 278 7.05 -11.92 -9.84
C VAL A 278 8.35 -12.68 -9.62
N ALA A 279 8.42 -13.40 -8.51
CA ALA A 279 9.59 -14.13 -8.08
C ALA A 279 10.05 -15.18 -9.11
N PRO A 280 11.37 -15.24 -9.39
CA PRO A 280 11.92 -16.31 -10.23
C PRO A 280 11.69 -17.68 -9.60
N GLY A 281 11.86 -18.74 -10.39
CA GLY A 281 11.79 -20.13 -9.92
C GLY A 281 10.68 -20.97 -10.57
N ALA A 282 10.71 -22.27 -10.29
CA ALA A 282 9.98 -23.29 -11.03
C ALA A 282 8.58 -23.67 -10.48
N GLY A 283 8.13 -23.05 -9.39
CA GLY A 283 6.81 -23.32 -8.82
C GLY A 283 5.66 -22.64 -9.60
N ALA A 284 4.45 -22.69 -9.07
CA ALA A 284 3.30 -22.05 -9.72
C ALA A 284 3.37 -20.51 -9.64
N ARG A 285 2.97 -19.81 -10.71
CA ARG A 285 2.74 -18.36 -10.75
C ARG A 285 1.39 -18.13 -11.43
N THR A 286 0.46 -17.53 -10.71
CA THR A 286 -0.91 -17.31 -11.20
C THR A 286 -1.25 -15.84 -11.09
N LEU A 287 -1.46 -15.20 -12.24
CA LEU A 287 -1.99 -13.84 -12.31
C LEU A 287 -3.50 -13.90 -12.08
N ILE A 288 -3.99 -13.07 -11.17
CA ILE A 288 -5.42 -12.98 -10.85
C ILE A 288 -5.84 -11.54 -11.16
N VAL A 289 -6.89 -11.38 -11.96
CA VAL A 289 -7.36 -10.06 -12.43
C VAL A 289 -8.84 -9.91 -12.12
N ALA A 290 -9.21 -8.76 -11.56
CA ALA A 290 -10.56 -8.40 -11.19
C ALA A 290 -11.07 -7.23 -12.05
N ASN A 291 -12.31 -7.36 -12.52
CA ASN A 291 -13.05 -6.32 -13.21
C ASN A 291 -14.25 -5.94 -12.35
N PRO A 292 -14.21 -4.81 -11.63
CA PRO A 292 -15.32 -4.38 -10.79
C PRO A 292 -16.40 -3.63 -11.57
N THR A 293 -16.26 -3.44 -12.88
CA THR A 293 -17.25 -2.73 -13.70
C THR A 293 -18.42 -3.62 -14.09
N ASP A 294 -19.49 -3.00 -14.59
CA ASP A 294 -20.68 -3.64 -15.15
C ASP A 294 -20.51 -4.04 -16.63
N LEU A 295 -19.34 -3.78 -17.24
CA LEU A 295 -19.02 -4.13 -18.61
C LEU A 295 -17.97 -5.23 -18.67
N GLN A 296 -18.04 -6.08 -19.71
CA GLN A 296 -16.96 -7.02 -19.99
C GLN A 296 -15.69 -6.26 -20.38
N ALA A 297 -14.56 -6.68 -19.82
CA ALA A 297 -13.24 -6.17 -20.14
C ALA A 297 -12.48 -7.10 -21.12
N THR A 298 -11.69 -6.50 -21.99
CA THR A 298 -10.67 -7.15 -22.81
C THR A 298 -9.30 -6.73 -22.30
N ILE A 299 -8.46 -7.70 -21.95
CA ILE A 299 -7.18 -7.46 -21.27
C ILE A 299 -6.02 -7.91 -22.16
N GLY A 300 -5.12 -7.00 -22.48
CA GLY A 300 -3.81 -7.33 -23.02
C GLY A 300 -2.81 -7.64 -21.90
N VAL A 301 -2.18 -8.81 -21.95
CA VAL A 301 -1.17 -9.25 -20.98
C VAL A 301 0.23 -9.14 -21.58
N THR A 302 1.14 -8.47 -20.86
CA THR A 302 2.56 -8.39 -21.22
C THR A 302 3.42 -8.82 -20.03
N VAL A 303 4.33 -9.77 -20.26
CA VAL A 303 5.37 -10.15 -19.31
C VAL A 303 6.60 -9.27 -19.56
N ASN A 304 7.06 -8.59 -18.53
CA ASN A 304 8.27 -7.79 -18.54
C ASN A 304 9.42 -8.62 -17.95
N GLY A 305 10.11 -9.39 -18.80
CA GLY A 305 11.22 -10.25 -18.38
C GLY A 305 12.59 -9.55 -18.46
N PRO A 306 13.68 -10.23 -18.08
CA PRO A 306 15.04 -9.70 -18.18
C PRO A 306 15.52 -9.55 -19.62
N ASN A 307 14.97 -10.35 -20.54
CA ASN A 307 15.34 -10.38 -21.95
C ASN A 307 14.46 -9.50 -22.85
N GLY A 308 13.53 -8.73 -22.28
CA GLY A 308 12.56 -7.93 -23.05
C GLY A 308 11.11 -8.17 -22.64
N PRO A 309 10.20 -7.25 -22.98
CA PRO A 309 8.77 -7.48 -22.87
C PRO A 309 8.28 -8.45 -23.95
N PHE A 310 7.36 -9.34 -23.61
CA PHE A 310 6.67 -10.19 -24.59
C PHE A 310 5.22 -10.45 -24.17
N LYS A 311 4.36 -10.74 -25.15
CA LYS A 311 2.99 -11.19 -24.91
C LYS A 311 2.99 -12.73 -24.78
N PRO A 312 2.45 -13.30 -23.70
CA PRO A 312 2.38 -14.75 -23.58
C PRO A 312 1.48 -15.37 -24.66
N ALA A 313 1.99 -16.39 -25.34
CA ALA A 313 1.25 -17.08 -26.41
C ALA A 313 -0.05 -17.68 -25.87
N GLY A 314 -1.16 -17.45 -26.58
CA GLY A 314 -2.50 -17.91 -26.18
C GLY A 314 -3.14 -17.14 -25.01
N GLN A 315 -2.48 -16.11 -24.49
CA GLN A 315 -3.00 -15.21 -23.46
C GLN A 315 -2.78 -13.73 -23.84
N GLU A 316 -2.64 -13.44 -25.12
CA GLU A 316 -2.39 -12.09 -25.64
C GLU A 316 -3.59 -11.16 -25.42
N SER A 317 -4.79 -11.74 -25.37
CA SER A 317 -6.05 -11.08 -25.10
C SER A 317 -6.94 -11.99 -24.24
N VAL A 318 -7.25 -11.55 -23.03
CA VAL A 318 -8.10 -12.27 -22.09
C VAL A 318 -9.41 -11.53 -21.91
N ARG A 319 -10.52 -12.25 -22.08
CA ARG A 319 -11.86 -11.73 -21.78
C ARG A 319 -12.15 -11.90 -20.30
N LEU A 320 -12.53 -10.82 -19.64
CA LEU A 320 -12.89 -10.81 -18.24
C LEU A 320 -14.33 -10.28 -18.09
N PRO A 321 -15.31 -11.12 -17.71
CA PRO A 321 -16.69 -10.70 -17.53
C PRO A 321 -16.85 -9.51 -16.56
N ALA A 322 -18.00 -8.84 -16.66
CA ALA A 322 -18.41 -7.80 -15.72
C ALA A 322 -18.48 -8.34 -14.28
N GLY A 323 -18.02 -7.55 -13.31
CA GLY A 323 -18.04 -7.88 -11.88
C GLY A 323 -17.29 -9.16 -11.52
N ALA A 324 -16.37 -9.65 -12.34
CA ALA A 324 -15.79 -10.99 -12.18
C ALA A 324 -14.27 -10.98 -11.99
N VAL A 325 -13.75 -12.15 -11.63
CA VAL A 325 -12.33 -12.45 -11.50
C VAL A 325 -11.91 -13.55 -12.49
N VAL A 326 -10.72 -13.43 -13.08
CA VAL A 326 -10.08 -14.51 -13.86
C VAL A 326 -8.69 -14.82 -13.30
N ALA A 327 -8.31 -16.09 -13.34
CA ALA A 327 -6.98 -16.57 -13.00
C ALA A 327 -6.27 -17.08 -14.26
N ILE A 328 -5.03 -16.64 -14.45
CA ILE A 328 -4.20 -16.90 -15.63
C ILE A 328 -2.87 -17.52 -15.15
N PRO A 329 -2.63 -18.81 -15.42
CA PRO A 329 -1.36 -19.44 -15.10
C PRO A 329 -0.23 -18.88 -15.98
N LEU A 330 0.87 -18.46 -15.35
CA LEU A 330 2.03 -17.84 -16.00
C LEU A 330 3.31 -18.67 -15.92
N GLN A 331 3.34 -19.76 -15.15
CA GLN A 331 4.55 -20.51 -14.84
C GLN A 331 5.31 -20.99 -16.09
N VAL A 332 4.59 -21.47 -17.11
CA VAL A 332 5.19 -21.99 -18.35
C VAL A 332 5.83 -20.87 -19.16
N VAL A 333 5.15 -19.72 -19.25
CA VAL A 333 5.60 -18.60 -20.10
C VAL A 333 6.73 -17.80 -19.45
N LEU A 334 6.78 -17.76 -18.12
CA LEU A 334 7.83 -17.08 -17.36
C LEU A 334 9.18 -17.81 -17.40
N LYS A 335 9.20 -19.13 -17.69
CA LYS A 335 10.42 -19.96 -17.72
C LYS A 335 11.30 -19.87 -16.46
N GLY A 336 10.72 -19.46 -15.34
CA GLY A 336 11.42 -19.26 -14.07
C GLY A 336 12.17 -17.92 -13.93
N ASP A 337 12.00 -16.99 -14.87
CA ASP A 337 12.66 -15.68 -14.82
C ASP A 337 11.94 -14.69 -13.89
N ALA A 338 12.74 -13.84 -13.24
CA ALA A 338 12.25 -12.70 -12.47
C ALA A 338 11.56 -11.71 -13.41
N SER A 339 10.30 -11.36 -13.12
CA SER A 339 9.47 -10.62 -14.05
C SER A 339 8.53 -9.63 -13.35
N ALA A 340 7.97 -8.73 -14.12
CA ALA A 340 6.76 -7.99 -13.77
C ALA A 340 5.69 -8.23 -14.84
N ILE A 341 4.45 -7.91 -14.52
CA ILE A 341 3.32 -8.02 -15.46
C ILE A 341 2.74 -6.64 -15.72
N SER A 342 2.62 -6.27 -16.99
CA SER A 342 1.88 -5.09 -17.43
C SER A 342 0.57 -5.52 -18.08
N LEU A 343 -0.54 -4.93 -17.65
CA LEU A 343 -1.87 -5.15 -18.18
C LEU A 343 -2.42 -3.87 -18.79
N THR A 344 -3.05 -4.00 -19.95
CA THR A 344 -3.84 -2.93 -20.58
C THR A 344 -5.26 -3.42 -20.75
N SER A 345 -6.26 -2.59 -20.42
CA SER A 345 -7.67 -2.96 -20.58
C SER A 345 -8.54 -1.80 -21.03
N ASP A 346 -9.61 -2.14 -21.76
CA ASP A 346 -10.70 -1.22 -22.14
C ASP A 346 -11.60 -0.83 -20.95
N GLN A 347 -11.57 -1.58 -19.85
CA GLN A 347 -12.23 -1.25 -18.58
C GLN A 347 -11.22 -1.09 -17.44
N PRO A 348 -11.53 -0.31 -16.39
CA PRO A 348 -10.76 -0.33 -15.14
C PRO A 348 -10.69 -1.74 -14.53
N ILE A 349 -9.47 -2.24 -14.33
CA ILE A 349 -9.20 -3.55 -13.70
C ILE A 349 -8.17 -3.39 -12.58
N THR A 350 -8.08 -4.36 -11.67
CA THR A 350 -6.95 -4.48 -10.73
C THR A 350 -6.48 -5.93 -10.68
N ALA A 351 -5.27 -6.18 -10.18
CA ALA A 351 -4.64 -7.49 -10.29
C ALA A 351 -3.68 -7.80 -9.13
N SER A 352 -3.32 -9.08 -9.03
CA SER A 352 -2.20 -9.57 -8.22
C SER A 352 -1.59 -10.81 -8.87
N VAL A 353 -0.40 -11.21 -8.42
CA VAL A 353 0.17 -12.51 -8.75
C VAL A 353 0.37 -13.31 -7.47
N ARG A 354 -0.19 -14.52 -7.44
CA ARG A 354 0.10 -15.54 -6.43
C ARG A 354 1.25 -16.41 -6.91
N MET A 355 2.25 -16.61 -6.06
CA MET A 355 3.45 -17.37 -6.37
C MET A 355 3.60 -18.45 -5.32
N VAL A 356 3.62 -19.71 -5.74
CA VAL A 356 3.88 -20.85 -4.87
C VAL A 356 5.28 -21.35 -5.18
N ASP A 357 6.00 -21.75 -4.15
CA ASP A 357 7.32 -22.34 -4.33
C ASP A 357 7.22 -23.72 -5.04
N LYS A 358 8.36 -24.35 -5.35
CA LYS A 358 8.36 -25.61 -6.12
C LYS A 358 7.83 -26.80 -5.32
N SER A 359 8.12 -26.86 -4.01
CA SER A 359 7.65 -27.95 -3.14
C SER A 359 6.18 -27.77 -2.72
N GLY A 360 5.63 -26.56 -2.87
CA GLY A 360 4.27 -26.24 -2.42
C GLY A 360 4.18 -26.14 -0.90
N GLU A 361 5.31 -25.83 -0.26
CA GLU A 361 5.43 -25.69 1.20
C GLU A 361 5.27 -24.25 1.65
N ASP A 362 5.51 -23.28 0.77
CA ASP A 362 5.22 -21.87 1.05
C ASP A 362 4.76 -21.11 -0.20
N PHE A 363 4.18 -19.93 0.03
CA PHE A 363 3.73 -19.06 -1.05
C PHE A 363 3.90 -17.59 -0.67
N ALA A 364 3.94 -16.72 -1.69
CA ALA A 364 3.80 -15.30 -1.52
C ALA A 364 2.80 -14.71 -2.52
N SER A 365 2.37 -13.48 -2.29
CA SER A 365 1.57 -12.74 -3.25
C SER A 365 2.01 -11.28 -3.36
N THR A 366 1.84 -10.71 -4.54
CA THR A 366 2.16 -9.31 -4.83
C THR A 366 1.00 -8.68 -5.57
N GLY A 367 0.42 -7.62 -4.99
CA GLY A 367 -0.65 -6.83 -5.59
C GLY A 367 -0.10 -5.91 -6.68
N SER A 368 -0.99 -5.37 -7.51
CA SER A 368 -0.62 -4.31 -8.43
C SER A 368 -0.13 -3.06 -7.67
N SER A 369 0.76 -2.30 -8.28
CA SER A 369 1.34 -1.08 -7.71
C SER A 369 1.33 0.06 -8.71
N ASP A 370 1.18 1.29 -8.21
CA ASP A 370 1.43 2.47 -9.01
C ASP A 370 2.92 2.59 -9.37
N PRO A 371 3.27 3.16 -10.54
CA PRO A 371 4.64 3.54 -10.83
C PRO A 371 5.19 4.46 -9.73
N LEU A 372 6.47 4.30 -9.40
CA LEU A 372 7.13 5.17 -8.44
C LEU A 372 7.14 6.61 -8.97
N ARG A 373 6.73 7.56 -8.12
CA ARG A 373 6.78 9.01 -8.39
C ARG A 373 7.70 9.75 -7.42
N GLY A 374 8.44 9.00 -6.62
CA GLY A 374 9.34 9.45 -5.57
C GLY A 374 10.02 8.22 -4.95
N PRO A 375 10.73 8.37 -3.82
CA PRO A 375 11.37 7.25 -3.18
C PRO A 375 10.34 6.23 -2.67
N GLY A 376 10.58 4.96 -3.00
CA GLY A 376 9.95 3.82 -2.38
C GLY A 376 10.85 3.25 -1.27
N TYR A 377 10.24 2.81 -0.18
CA TYR A 377 10.95 2.25 0.97
C TYR A 377 10.37 0.91 1.35
N VAL A 378 11.23 -0.03 1.75
CA VAL A 378 10.84 -1.31 2.33
C VAL A 378 11.79 -1.70 3.45
N VAL A 379 11.25 -2.20 4.55
CA VAL A 379 12.03 -2.81 5.64
C VAL A 379 12.06 -4.32 5.41
N LEU A 380 13.26 -4.88 5.26
CA LEU A 380 13.44 -6.31 5.07
C LEU A 380 13.77 -6.95 6.42
N PRO A 381 13.09 -8.03 6.81
CA PRO A 381 13.44 -8.78 8.02
C PRO A 381 14.82 -9.45 7.85
N PRO A 382 15.44 -9.95 8.93
CA PRO A 382 16.55 -10.90 8.82
C PRO A 382 16.17 -12.05 7.88
N HIS A 383 17.07 -12.42 6.98
CA HIS A 383 16.85 -13.45 5.98
C HIS A 383 18.16 -14.21 5.71
N ALA A 384 18.09 -15.54 5.70
CA ALA A 384 19.23 -16.41 5.50
C ALA A 384 19.57 -16.61 4.01
N GLN A 385 18.58 -16.43 3.14
CA GLN A 385 18.68 -16.58 1.69
C GLN A 385 18.75 -15.20 1.04
N PRO A 386 19.51 -15.01 -0.05
CA PRO A 386 19.51 -13.74 -0.77
C PRO A 386 18.09 -13.31 -1.18
N ALA A 387 17.73 -12.06 -0.88
CA ALA A 387 16.53 -11.45 -1.41
C ALA A 387 16.80 -10.89 -2.81
N THR A 388 15.82 -10.87 -3.69
CA THR A 388 15.94 -10.31 -5.05
C THR A 388 15.11 -9.03 -5.16
N LEU A 389 15.78 -7.90 -5.35
CA LEU A 389 15.13 -6.66 -5.79
C LEU A 389 14.89 -6.73 -7.29
N GLN A 390 13.64 -6.54 -7.71
CA GLN A 390 13.25 -6.51 -9.12
C GLN A 390 12.88 -5.08 -9.49
N LEU A 391 13.52 -4.56 -10.54
CA LEU A 391 13.33 -3.20 -11.05
C LEU A 391 12.80 -3.27 -12.47
N THR A 392 11.58 -2.80 -12.71
CA THR A 392 10.97 -2.86 -14.04
C THR A 392 10.70 -1.46 -14.56
N ALA A 393 11.42 -1.06 -15.61
CA ALA A 393 11.04 0.14 -16.36
C ALA A 393 9.81 -0.18 -17.21
N LEU A 394 8.86 0.75 -17.26
CA LEU A 394 7.60 0.55 -17.96
C LEU A 394 7.78 0.68 -19.47
N GLU A 395 7.23 1.70 -20.13
CA GLU A 395 7.32 1.78 -21.59
C GLU A 395 8.69 2.32 -22.07
N LYS A 396 9.29 3.23 -21.32
CA LYS A 396 10.55 3.91 -21.69
C LYS A 396 11.67 3.54 -20.71
N PRO A 397 12.95 3.67 -21.12
CA PRO A 397 14.07 3.49 -20.20
C PRO A 397 13.94 4.36 -18.94
N ALA A 398 14.33 3.80 -17.81
CA ALA A 398 14.29 4.46 -16.51
C ALA A 398 15.66 4.35 -15.82
N SER A 399 15.94 5.32 -14.95
CA SER A 399 17.15 5.35 -14.12
C SER A 399 16.76 5.55 -12.67
N LEU A 400 17.51 4.93 -11.77
CA LEU A 400 17.25 5.02 -10.34
C LEU A 400 18.53 4.91 -9.51
N LYS A 401 18.43 5.37 -8.26
CA LYS A 401 19.40 5.12 -7.21
C LYS A 401 18.78 4.18 -6.19
N LEU A 402 19.47 3.09 -5.86
CA LEU A 402 19.13 2.23 -4.74
C LEU A 402 20.14 2.41 -3.62
N GLU A 403 19.66 2.29 -2.39
CA GLU A 403 20.48 2.36 -1.18
C GLU A 403 19.95 1.37 -0.14
N LEU A 404 20.80 0.43 0.29
CA LEU A 404 20.51 -0.54 1.35
C LEU A 404 21.27 -0.14 2.60
N ARG A 405 20.58 -0.08 3.74
CA ARG A 405 21.17 0.25 5.04
C ARG A 405 20.86 -0.82 6.08
N ASP A 406 21.78 -1.00 7.01
CA ASP A 406 21.58 -1.87 8.17
C ASP A 406 20.72 -1.21 9.25
N ALA A 407 20.40 -1.98 10.30
CA ALA A 407 19.61 -1.51 11.44
C ALA A 407 20.18 -0.28 12.16
N SER A 408 21.50 -0.04 12.08
CA SER A 408 22.17 1.12 12.68
C SER A 408 22.15 2.37 11.79
N GLY A 409 21.66 2.23 10.55
CA GLY A 409 21.63 3.27 9.54
C GLY A 409 22.89 3.33 8.68
N LYS A 410 23.84 2.41 8.85
CA LYS A 410 25.05 2.34 8.01
C LYS A 410 24.69 1.86 6.62
N VAL A 411 25.23 2.54 5.60
CA VAL A 411 25.08 2.14 4.19
C VAL A 411 25.85 0.84 3.95
N LEU A 412 25.13 -0.18 3.49
CA LEU A 412 25.69 -1.46 3.06
C LEU A 412 25.95 -1.47 1.56
N GLN A 413 25.08 -0.82 0.79
CA GLN A 413 25.15 -0.80 -0.66
C GLN A 413 24.49 0.46 -1.21
N THR A 414 25.12 1.07 -2.20
CA THR A 414 24.52 2.11 -3.05
C THR A 414 24.80 1.77 -4.50
N ARG A 415 23.81 1.92 -5.37
CA ARG A 415 23.98 1.65 -6.81
C ARG A 415 23.05 2.52 -7.64
N THR A 416 23.58 3.07 -8.72
CA THR A 416 22.77 3.64 -9.81
C THR A 416 22.50 2.55 -10.83
N VAL A 417 21.26 2.44 -11.29
CA VAL A 417 20.83 1.41 -12.22
C VAL A 417 20.06 2.06 -13.35
N ASP A 418 20.47 1.77 -14.57
CA ASP A 418 19.71 2.04 -15.78
C ASP A 418 18.95 0.77 -16.18
N VAL A 419 17.67 0.93 -16.50
CA VAL A 419 16.77 -0.16 -16.87
C VAL A 419 16.15 0.17 -18.22
N SER A 420 16.33 -0.71 -19.19
CA SER A 420 15.74 -0.57 -20.53
C SER A 420 14.21 -0.62 -20.46
N GLY A 421 13.53 0.10 -21.37
CA GLY A 421 12.06 0.10 -21.42
C GLY A 421 11.50 -1.32 -21.58
N GLY A 422 10.54 -1.66 -20.73
CA GLY A 422 9.81 -2.91 -20.76
C GLY A 422 10.54 -4.09 -20.12
N THR A 423 11.75 -3.90 -19.60
CA THR A 423 12.57 -4.98 -19.03
C THR A 423 12.56 -4.96 -17.50
N THR A 424 12.83 -6.13 -16.91
CA THR A 424 13.03 -6.30 -15.47
C THR A 424 14.50 -6.61 -15.18
N VAL A 425 15.14 -5.81 -14.33
CA VAL A 425 16.50 -6.04 -13.85
C VAL A 425 16.44 -6.61 -12.43
N PRO A 426 16.82 -7.88 -12.22
CA PRO A 426 16.97 -8.45 -10.88
C PRO A 426 18.32 -8.07 -10.26
N ILE A 427 18.31 -7.70 -8.98
CA ILE A 427 19.48 -7.38 -8.18
C ILE A 427 19.44 -8.24 -6.92
N GLN A 428 20.47 -9.05 -6.72
CA GLN A 428 20.60 -9.85 -5.52
C GLN A 428 21.06 -9.00 -4.34
N LEU A 429 20.30 -9.05 -3.25
CA LEU A 429 20.61 -8.50 -1.95
C LEU A 429 21.15 -9.64 -1.08
N LYS A 430 22.37 -9.49 -0.58
CA LYS A 430 23.02 -10.52 0.24
C LYS A 430 22.21 -10.78 1.51
N ALA A 431 22.17 -12.03 1.95
CA ALA A 431 21.59 -12.45 3.22
C ALA A 431 22.05 -11.57 4.40
N GLN A 432 21.13 -11.28 5.31
CA GLN A 432 21.36 -10.42 6.47
C GLN A 432 20.81 -11.06 7.74
N THR A 433 21.62 -11.08 8.80
CA THR A 433 21.22 -11.60 10.12
C THR A 433 20.45 -10.58 10.97
N LYS A 434 20.38 -9.33 10.51
CA LYS A 434 19.67 -8.21 11.13
C LYS A 434 18.74 -7.57 10.10
N PRO A 435 17.67 -6.89 10.53
CA PRO A 435 16.81 -6.17 9.60
C PRO A 435 17.60 -5.08 8.87
N THR A 436 17.21 -4.84 7.63
CA THR A 436 17.72 -3.77 6.78
C THR A 436 16.57 -2.95 6.24
N TYR A 437 16.84 -1.77 5.71
CA TYR A 437 15.87 -1.07 4.89
C TYR A 437 16.48 -0.65 3.57
N LEU A 438 15.67 -0.76 2.52
CA LEU A 438 16.01 -0.45 1.15
C LEU A 438 15.24 0.81 0.74
N THR A 439 15.96 1.74 0.13
CA THR A 439 15.42 2.88 -0.59
C THR A 439 15.63 2.68 -2.08
N VAL A 440 14.59 2.91 -2.88
CA VAL A 440 14.65 2.99 -4.34
C VAL A 440 14.09 4.34 -4.77
N GLU A 441 14.96 5.19 -5.31
CA GLU A 441 14.63 6.53 -5.76
C GLU A 441 14.75 6.61 -7.27
N GLN A 442 13.62 6.80 -7.95
CA GLN A 442 13.61 7.02 -9.39
C GLN A 442 14.20 8.39 -9.72
N THR A 443 15.22 8.43 -10.58
CA THR A 443 15.84 9.66 -11.08
C THR A 443 15.36 10.03 -12.48
N ARG A 444 14.91 9.06 -13.28
CA ARG A 444 14.37 9.26 -14.64
C ARG A 444 13.37 8.17 -15.03
N GLY A 445 12.41 8.51 -15.89
CA GLY A 445 11.50 7.53 -16.51
C GLY A 445 10.30 7.20 -15.63
N SER A 446 9.78 5.98 -15.75
CA SER A 446 8.73 5.46 -14.87
C SER A 446 9.00 3.99 -14.64
N LEU A 447 8.95 3.56 -13.39
CA LEU A 447 9.26 2.20 -13.01
C LEU A 447 8.40 1.72 -11.86
N ILE A 448 8.25 0.41 -11.77
CA ILE A 448 7.76 -0.28 -10.58
C ILE A 448 8.91 -1.11 -9.99
N ALA A 449 8.84 -1.37 -8.69
CA ALA A 449 9.85 -2.16 -8.01
C ALA A 449 9.21 -3.04 -6.94
N GLY A 450 9.88 -4.13 -6.60
CA GLY A 450 9.52 -4.95 -5.44
C GLY A 450 10.66 -5.88 -5.06
N VAL A 451 10.64 -6.38 -3.84
CA VAL A 451 11.63 -7.33 -3.34
C VAL A 451 10.94 -8.68 -3.13
N THR A 452 11.60 -9.76 -3.54
CA THR A 452 11.13 -11.13 -3.29
C THR A 452 12.15 -11.89 -2.47
N LEU A 453 11.68 -12.71 -1.53
CA LEU A 453 12.44 -13.75 -0.87
C LEU A 453 11.91 -15.09 -1.38
N THR A 454 12.80 -16.01 -1.74
CA THR A 454 12.43 -17.36 -2.20
C THR A 454 13.22 -18.42 -1.42
N PRO A 455 12.65 -19.61 -1.21
CA PRO A 455 13.39 -20.73 -0.64
C PRO A 455 14.64 -21.08 -1.46
N PRO A 456 15.68 -21.66 -0.86
CA PRO A 456 16.85 -22.11 -1.60
C PRO A 456 16.47 -23.24 -2.57
N ALA A 457 17.16 -23.34 -3.70
CA ALA A 457 16.89 -24.38 -4.70
C ALA A 457 17.11 -25.81 -4.17
N LYS A 458 17.97 -25.96 -3.15
CA LYS A 458 18.15 -27.15 -2.34
C LYS A 458 18.00 -26.73 -0.88
N ALA A 459 16.96 -27.20 -0.22
CA ALA A 459 16.76 -27.01 1.21
C ALA A 459 17.40 -28.16 1.98
N ASP A 460 17.91 -27.86 3.17
CA ASP A 460 18.22 -28.89 4.15
C ASP A 460 16.90 -29.55 4.61
N SER A 461 16.95 -30.81 5.07
CA SER A 461 15.74 -31.57 5.44
C SER A 461 14.87 -30.89 6.50
N ASP A 462 15.48 -30.03 7.32
CA ASP A 462 14.84 -29.37 8.46
C ASP A 462 14.57 -27.87 8.17
N ALA A 463 14.94 -27.39 6.98
CA ALA A 463 14.73 -26.00 6.59
C ALA A 463 13.29 -25.77 6.15
N VAL A 464 12.64 -24.79 6.79
CA VAL A 464 11.29 -24.39 6.42
C VAL A 464 11.38 -23.44 5.23
N ALA A 465 10.61 -23.74 4.18
CA ALA A 465 10.46 -22.85 3.04
C ALA A 465 10.00 -21.46 3.51
N GLN A 466 10.66 -20.41 3.03
CA GLN A 466 10.30 -19.03 3.29
C GLN A 466 10.17 -18.31 1.95
N MET A 467 8.94 -17.91 1.65
CA MET A 467 8.62 -17.11 0.47
C MET A 467 7.93 -15.82 0.91
N ALA A 468 8.34 -14.69 0.34
CA ALA A 468 7.71 -13.40 0.62
C ALA A 468 7.87 -12.45 -0.57
N ALA A 469 6.95 -11.51 -0.71
CA ALA A 469 7.03 -10.46 -1.71
C ALA A 469 6.60 -9.11 -1.12
N TRP A 470 7.42 -8.08 -1.36
CA TRP A 470 7.18 -6.73 -0.88
C TRP A 470 7.21 -5.76 -2.07
N PRO A 471 6.04 -5.38 -2.63
CA PRO A 471 6.00 -4.32 -3.63
C PRO A 471 6.43 -2.99 -3.02
N LEU A 472 7.19 -2.20 -3.77
CA LEU A 472 7.55 -0.84 -3.35
C LEU A 472 6.48 0.14 -3.85
N ASN A 473 5.98 0.96 -2.94
CA ASN A 473 5.09 2.07 -3.26
C ASN A 473 5.79 3.40 -2.96
N THR A 474 5.40 4.44 -3.68
CA THR A 474 5.86 5.81 -3.37
C THR A 474 5.41 6.18 -1.96
N SER A 475 6.34 6.65 -1.14
CA SER A 475 6.02 7.12 0.21
C SER A 475 4.89 8.15 0.20
N LEU A 476 3.97 8.03 1.16
CA LEU A 476 2.78 8.90 1.28
C LEU A 476 3.13 10.38 1.35
N VAL A 477 4.29 10.73 1.91
CA VAL A 477 4.82 12.10 1.96
C VAL A 477 4.93 12.70 0.55
N PHE A 478 5.40 11.91 -0.41
CA PHE A 478 5.63 12.36 -1.78
C PHE A 478 4.35 12.31 -2.61
N ARG A 479 3.43 11.39 -2.33
CA ARG A 479 2.08 11.41 -2.95
C ARG A 479 1.36 12.72 -2.62
N ALA A 480 1.37 13.14 -1.36
CA ALA A 480 0.76 14.41 -0.92
C ALA A 480 1.43 15.65 -1.56
N GLN A 481 2.76 15.64 -1.73
CA GLN A 481 3.51 16.74 -2.34
C GLN A 481 3.26 16.89 -3.85
N LEU A 482 2.86 15.81 -4.54
CA LEU A 482 2.56 15.83 -5.98
C LEU A 482 1.12 16.24 -6.28
N GLY A 483 0.35 16.71 -5.29
CA GLY A 483 -1.05 17.09 -5.47
C GLY A 483 -1.98 15.91 -5.72
N ALA A 484 -1.56 14.67 -5.42
CA ALA A 484 -2.52 13.57 -5.29
C ALA A 484 -3.44 13.94 -4.12
N GLN A 485 -4.72 14.13 -4.42
CA GLN A 485 -5.66 14.60 -3.40
C GLN A 485 -5.64 13.62 -2.22
N PRO A 486 -5.37 14.09 -0.98
CA PRO A 486 -5.76 13.31 0.19
C PRO A 486 -7.26 13.05 0.05
N ASP A 487 -7.72 11.85 0.43
CA ASP A 487 -9.15 11.51 0.30
C ASP A 487 -10.01 12.49 1.10
N VAL A 488 -10.51 13.52 0.41
CA VAL A 488 -11.24 14.64 1.03
C VAL A 488 -12.59 14.15 1.58
N ARG A 489 -13.07 12.97 1.15
CA ARG A 489 -14.30 12.38 1.68
C ARG A 489 -14.15 11.90 3.13
N ALA A 490 -12.93 11.63 3.58
CA ALA A 490 -12.66 11.24 4.97
C ALA A 490 -12.54 12.45 5.93
N ALA A 491 -12.31 13.66 5.43
CA ALA A 491 -12.13 14.87 6.25
C ALA A 491 -13.45 15.58 6.62
N LEU A 492 -14.57 15.16 6.03
CA LEU A 492 -15.90 15.75 6.24
C LEU A 492 -16.82 14.79 7.01
N GLY A 493 -16.38 14.37 8.19
CA GLY A 493 -17.26 13.86 9.23
C GLY A 493 -17.18 14.84 10.41
N ASN A 494 -18.19 15.70 10.55
CA ASN A 494 -18.32 16.63 11.68
C ASN A 494 -18.32 15.91 13.03
#